data_AF-A0A6V7KG34-F1
#
_entry.id   AF-A0A6V7KG34-F1
#
_cell.length_a   1.000
_cell.length_b   1.000
_cell.length_c   1.000
_cell.angle_alpha   90.00
_cell.angle_beta   90.00
_cell.angle_gamma   90.00
#
_symmetry.space_group_name_H-M   'P 1'
#
loop_
_entity.id
_entity.type
_entity.pdbx_description
1 polymer ?
#
loop_
_entity_poly.entity_id
_entity_poly.type
_entity_poly.pdbx_seq_one_letter_code
_entity_poly.pdbx_strand_id
1 'polypeptide(L)' 'SAFTERVLGAPAENYKGYVEADLTQRARLVPSHSLYLVHGLADMTAPYTHGIAFAKALSEAGVIFRYQ' A
#
# COMPACT_ATOMS: atom_id res chain seq x y z
N SER A 1 -5.57 6.24 12.13
CA SER A 1 -5.37 5.27 13.24
C SER A 1 -4.53 5.95 14.30
N ALA A 2 -4.68 5.60 15.59
CA ALA A 2 -3.88 6.23 16.64
C ALA A 2 -2.36 6.09 16.42
N PHE A 3 -1.92 4.95 15.88
CA PHE A 3 -0.52 4.76 15.49
C PHE A 3 -0.09 5.71 14.36
N THR A 4 -0.89 5.79 13.28
CA THR A 4 -0.58 6.63 12.13
C THR A 4 -0.50 8.10 12.51
N GLU A 5 -1.45 8.61 13.30
CA GLU A 5 -1.49 10.02 13.71
C GLU A 5 -0.34 10.38 14.66
N ARG A 6 0.10 9.44 15.51
CA ARG A 6 1.29 9.63 16.34
C ARG A 6 2.57 9.82 15.53
N VAL A 7 2.68 9.18 14.37
CA VAL A 7 3.89 9.20 13.53
C VAL A 7 3.83 10.28 12.44
N LEU A 8 2.68 10.42 11.77
CA LEU A 8 2.49 11.30 10.62
C LEU A 8 1.73 12.59 10.96
N GLY A 9 1.20 12.74 12.17
CA GLY A 9 0.28 13.82 12.52
C GLY A 9 -1.13 13.58 11.98
N ALA A 10 -2.04 14.51 12.28
CA ALA A 10 -3.40 14.45 11.75
C ALA A 10 -3.40 14.61 10.21
N PRO A 11 -4.22 13.86 9.46
CA PRO A 11 -4.28 13.99 7.99
C PRO A 11 -4.61 15.42 7.52
N ALA A 12 -5.40 16.16 8.29
CA ALA A 12 -5.75 17.55 7.99
C ALA A 12 -4.53 18.49 8.04
N GLU A 13 -3.52 18.15 8.84
CA GLU A 13 -2.30 18.94 9.04
C GLU A 13 -1.16 18.46 8.13
N ASN A 14 -1.13 17.17 7.79
CA ASN A 14 -0.07 16.56 6.98
C ASN A 14 -0.59 15.79 5.76
N TYR A 15 -1.56 16.33 5.02
CA TYR A 15 -2.15 15.68 3.86
C TYR A 15 -1.10 15.18 2.84
N LYS A 16 -0.11 16.03 2.52
CA LYS A 16 0.96 15.69 1.57
C LYS A 16 1.73 14.45 2.02
N GLY A 17 2.09 14.35 3.30
CA GLY A 17 2.82 13.20 3.82
C GLY A 17 2.03 11.90 3.75
N TYR A 18 0.70 11.95 3.92
CA TYR A 18 -0.15 10.77 3.74
C TYR A 18 -0.19 10.30 2.29
N VAL A 19 -0.38 11.22 1.33
CA VAL A 19 -0.37 10.90 -0.10
C VAL A 19 1.00 10.37 -0.54
N GLU A 20 2.06 11.02 -0.08
CA GLU A 20 3.44 10.60 -0.36
C GLU A 20 3.87 9.38 0.47
N ALA A 21 3.07 8.84 1.39
CA ALA A 21 3.38 7.58 2.05
C ALA A 21 2.60 6.40 1.44
N ASP A 22 1.59 6.67 0.63
CA ASP A 22 0.72 5.67 0.02
C ASP A 22 1.43 4.94 -1.14
N LEU A 23 1.64 3.64 -0.96
CA LEU A 23 2.29 2.78 -1.95
C LEU A 23 1.42 2.55 -3.20
N THR A 24 0.10 2.63 -3.09
CA THR A 24 -0.82 2.44 -4.22
C THR A 24 -0.61 3.52 -5.29
N GLN A 25 -0.25 4.75 -4.87
CA GLN A 25 0.08 5.87 -5.77
C GLN A 25 1.40 5.66 -6.52
N ARG A 26 2.22 4.70 -6.09
CA ARG A 26 3.58 4.45 -6.62
C ARG A 26 3.76 3.11 -7.31
N ALA A 27 2.67 2.40 -7.58
CA ALA A 27 2.73 1.08 -8.22
C ALA A 27 3.57 1.05 -9.50
N ARG A 28 3.51 2.10 -10.34
CA ARG A 28 4.30 2.24 -11.59
C ARG A 28 5.82 2.26 -11.38
N LEU A 29 6.29 2.56 -10.17
CA LEU A 29 7.72 2.59 -9.85
C LEU A 29 8.27 1.21 -9.51
N VAL A 30 7.40 0.19 -9.36
CA VAL A 30 7.82 -1.18 -9.07
C VAL A 30 8.27 -1.86 -10.38
N PRO A 31 9.50 -2.36 -10.47
CA PRO A 31 9.93 -3.13 -11.64
C PRO A 31 9.16 -4.46 -11.77
N SER A 32 8.75 -4.81 -12.99
CA SER A 32 8.14 -6.11 -13.25
C SER A 32 9.03 -7.28 -12.84
N HIS A 33 8.42 -8.35 -12.34
CA HIS A 33 9.05 -9.58 -11.82
C HIS A 33 9.96 -9.40 -10.58
N SER A 34 9.99 -8.20 -9.97
CA SER A 34 10.81 -7.94 -8.78
C SER A 34 10.07 -8.07 -7.44
N LEU A 35 8.74 -8.23 -7.47
CA LEU A 35 7.89 -8.23 -6.28
C LEU A 35 7.15 -9.56 -6.10
N TYR A 36 7.18 -10.04 -4.85
CA TYR A 36 6.35 -11.13 -4.33
C TYR A 36 5.51 -10.59 -3.17
N LEU A 37 4.19 -10.49 -3.37
CA LEU A 37 3.24 -9.92 -2.41
C LEU A 37 2.54 -11.06 -1.65
N VAL A 38 2.62 -11.02 -0.31
CA VAL A 38 2.01 -12.01 0.59
C VAL A 38 1.20 -11.29 1.66
N HIS A 39 -0.04 -11.73 1.93
CA HIS A 39 -0.84 -11.16 3.02
C HIS A 39 -1.74 -12.21 3.70
N GLY A 40 -1.85 -12.16 5.04
CA GLY A 40 -2.76 -13.03 5.78
C GLY A 40 -4.23 -12.55 5.71
N LEU A 41 -5.15 -13.42 5.27
CA LEU A 41 -6.56 -13.05 5.08
C LEU A 41 -7.28 -12.63 6.38
N ALA A 42 -6.83 -13.12 7.53
CA ALA A 42 -7.37 -12.81 8.85
C ALA A 42 -6.51 -11.82 9.65
N ASP A 43 -5.65 -11.03 9.00
CA ASP A 43 -4.86 -10.02 9.69
C ASP A 43 -5.75 -8.88 10.20
N MET A 44 -5.81 -8.75 11.53
CA MET A 44 -6.60 -7.76 12.25
C MET A 44 -5.82 -6.47 12.56
N THR A 45 -4.48 -6.49 12.36
CA THR A 45 -3.58 -5.38 12.66
C THR A 45 -3.27 -4.54 11.44
N ALA A 46 -3.04 -5.20 10.29
CA ALA A 46 -2.89 -4.61 8.98
C ALA A 46 -3.93 -5.25 8.05
N PRO A 47 -5.10 -4.62 7.85
CA PRO A 47 -6.19 -5.21 7.08
C PRO A 47 -5.73 -5.74 5.71
N TYR A 48 -6.15 -6.96 5.36
CA TYR A 48 -5.78 -7.61 4.08
C TYR A 48 -6.13 -6.78 2.85
N THR A 49 -7.10 -5.87 2.99
CA THR A 49 -7.50 -4.92 1.96
C THR A 49 -6.36 -4.00 1.51
N HIS A 50 -5.35 -3.75 2.34
CA HIS A 50 -4.13 -3.05 1.92
C HIS A 50 -3.39 -3.82 0.82
N GLY A 51 -3.20 -5.13 1.00
CA GLY A 51 -2.57 -6.00 0.00
C GLY A 51 -3.37 -6.05 -1.30
N ILE A 52 -4.71 -6.16 -1.20
CA ILE A 52 -5.60 -6.15 -2.37
C ILE A 52 -5.56 -4.81 -3.11
N ALA A 53 -5.60 -3.68 -2.39
CA ALA A 53 -5.53 -2.35 -3.00
C ALA A 53 -4.22 -2.15 -3.76
N PHE A 54 -3.10 -2.61 -3.21
CA PHE A 54 -1.82 -2.52 -3.89
C PHE A 54 -1.72 -3.49 -5.10
N ALA A 55 -2.21 -4.73 -4.96
CA ALA A 55 -2.29 -5.67 -6.07
C ALA A 55 -3.12 -5.11 -7.25
N LYS A 56 -4.25 -4.44 -6.95
CA LYS A 56 -5.05 -3.72 -7.95
C LYS A 56 -4.23 -2.62 -8.63
N ALA A 57 -3.56 -1.75 -7.87
CA ALA A 57 -2.76 -0.66 -8.42
C ALA A 57 -1.59 -1.15 -9.30
N LEU A 58 -0.92 -2.25 -8.90
CA LEU A 58 0.10 -2.91 -9.71
C LEU A 58 -0.47 -3.44 -11.03
N SER A 59 -1.64 -4.07 -10.97
CA SER A 59 -2.33 -4.61 -12.14
C SER A 59 -2.75 -3.50 -13.12
N GLU A 60 -3.31 -2.40 -12.60
CA GLU A 60 -3.67 -1.21 -13.38
C GLU A 60 -2.45 -0.49 -13.97
N ALA A 61 -1.29 -0.60 -13.31
CA ALA A 61 -0.01 -0.09 -13.82
C ALA A 61 0.67 -1.02 -14.84
N GLY A 62 0.14 -2.22 -15.08
CA GLY A 62 0.76 -3.21 -15.96
C GLY A 62 2.04 -3.86 -15.39
N VAL A 63 2.24 -3.79 -14.08
CA VAL A 63 3.39 -4.40 -13.41
C VAL A 63 3.14 -5.87 -13.19
N ILE A 64 4.10 -6.72 -13.59
CA ILE A 64 4.01 -8.16 -13.34
C ILE A 64 4.59 -8.44 -11.95
N PHE A 65 3.80 -9.08 -11.09
CA PHE A 65 4.19 -9.48 -9.74
C PHE A 65 3.64 -10.85 -9.42
N ARG A 66 4.14 -11.46 -8.35
CA ARG A 66 3.61 -12.71 -7.80
C ARG A 66 2.78 -12.41 -6.55
N TYR A 67 1.69 -13.14 -6.35
CA TYR A 67 0.72 -12.90 -5.28
C TYR A 67 0.36 -14.21 -4.58
N GLN A 68 0.29 -14.20 -3.24
CA GLN A 68 -0.17 -15.33 -2.41
C GLN A 68 -0.98 -14.87 -1.20
#